data_AF-A0A1B7L6K6-F1
#
_entry.id   AF-A0A1B7L6K6-F1
#
_cell.length_a   1.000
_cell.length_b   1.000
_cell.length_c   1.000
_cell.angle_alpha   90.00
_cell.angle_beta   90.00
_cell.angle_gamma   90.00
#
_symmetry.space_group_name_H-M   'P 1'
#
loop_
_entity.id
_entity.type
_entity.pdbx_description
1 polymer ?
#
loop_
_entity_poly.entity_id
_entity_poly.type
_entity_poly.pdbx_seq_one_letter_code
_entity_poly.pdbx_strand_id
1 'polypeptide(L)'
;MSEAQSGILPEHCRAAIWLEGRVQGEVGALREASKRFSEKLGELEAQFPDAHLGAVVAFGHDTWRELSGGKGAEELKNFTPLGKGLAPATQHDVMIHIMSLRHDVNFTVAQAVVSLFSPVVNFVEETHGFRWVEDRDLSGFVDGTENPAGDALRREVAVINSGIDAGGSYVLVQRWEHNLEQLNHMAVSEQEMVFGRTKVANEEIDPDERPVTSHLTRVDLKEDGKSMKIVRQSLPYGTASGTHGLYFCAYCARLHNIEAQLLSMFGEADGKRDAMLRFTRPVTGGYYFAPSRERLANL
;
A
#
# COMPACT_ATOMS: atom_id res chain seq x y z
N MET A 1 14.14 -21.64 3.21
CA MET A 1 12.71 -21.28 3.23
C MET A 1 12.62 -19.91 2.62
N SER A 2 11.62 -19.61 1.80
CA SER A 2 11.51 -18.27 1.19
C SER A 2 10.96 -17.27 2.21
N GLU A 3 11.69 -16.22 2.51
CA GLU A 3 11.33 -15.20 3.48
C GLU A 3 10.67 -13.99 2.82
N ALA A 4 9.68 -13.41 3.50
CA ALA A 4 9.08 -12.13 3.11
C ALA A 4 10.09 -10.98 3.27
N GLN A 5 10.01 -9.98 2.39
CA GLN A 5 10.80 -8.75 2.52
C GLN A 5 10.46 -8.00 3.81
N SER A 6 11.46 -7.33 4.41
CA SER A 6 11.37 -6.80 5.78
C SER A 6 10.32 -5.71 5.97
N GLY A 7 9.88 -5.02 4.92
CA GLY A 7 8.84 -3.98 4.99
C GLY A 7 7.39 -4.46 4.88
N ILE A 8 7.11 -5.76 4.75
CA ILE A 8 5.72 -6.26 4.62
C ILE A 8 5.04 -6.34 5.99
N LEU A 9 5.71 -6.99 6.94
CA LEU A 9 5.12 -7.43 8.21
C LEU A 9 5.22 -6.46 9.39
N PRO A 10 6.17 -5.50 9.49
CA PRO A 10 6.23 -4.59 10.64
C PRO A 10 4.92 -3.84 10.88
N GLU A 11 4.61 -3.61 12.14
CA GLU A 11 3.41 -2.91 12.59
C GLU A 11 3.76 -1.53 13.16
N HIS A 12 2.78 -0.64 13.19
CA HIS A 12 2.87 0.66 13.90
C HIS A 12 4.09 1.52 13.56
N CYS A 13 4.54 1.50 12.30
CA CYS A 13 5.57 2.43 11.84
C CYS A 13 5.15 3.88 12.05
N ARG A 14 6.15 4.75 12.23
CA ARG A 14 5.95 6.19 12.44
C ARG A 14 6.16 6.99 11.15
N ALA A 15 6.96 6.47 10.23
CA ALA A 15 7.25 7.11 8.97
C ALA A 15 7.48 6.09 7.86
N ALA A 16 7.18 6.48 6.63
CA ALA A 16 7.49 5.71 5.44
C ALA A 16 7.87 6.62 4.27
N ILE A 17 8.56 6.07 3.28
CA ILE A 17 8.83 6.69 1.99
C ILE A 17 8.45 5.69 0.91
N TRP A 18 7.63 6.12 -0.04
CA TRP A 18 7.33 5.36 -1.25
C TRP A 18 7.96 6.07 -2.44
N LEU A 19 8.67 5.32 -3.27
CA LEU A 19 9.15 5.77 -4.56
C LEU A 19 8.52 4.91 -5.65
N GLU A 20 7.96 5.54 -6.67
CA GLU A 20 7.46 4.84 -7.87
C GLU A 20 8.20 5.36 -9.10
N GLY A 21 8.59 4.45 -9.99
CA GLY A 21 9.46 4.79 -11.11
C GLY A 21 9.25 3.91 -12.33
N ARG A 22 9.67 4.45 -13.48
CA ARG A 22 9.66 3.76 -14.77
C ARG A 22 11.05 3.28 -15.11
N VAL A 23 11.18 2.09 -15.64
CA VAL A 23 12.47 1.58 -16.11
C VAL A 23 12.94 2.42 -17.30
N GLN A 24 14.20 2.81 -17.26
CA GLN A 24 14.89 3.42 -18.39
C GLN A 24 16.05 2.50 -18.81
N GLY A 25 15.97 1.96 -20.02
CA GLY A 25 16.95 1.01 -20.53
C GLY A 25 16.57 -0.45 -20.29
N GLU A 26 17.57 -1.30 -20.08
CA GLU A 26 17.43 -2.76 -19.98
C GLU A 26 16.87 -3.19 -18.61
N VAL A 27 15.72 -3.86 -18.58
CA VAL A 27 15.07 -4.37 -17.36
C VAL A 27 16.00 -5.30 -16.57
N GLY A 28 16.86 -6.06 -17.25
CA GLY A 28 17.86 -6.94 -16.61
C GLY A 28 18.83 -6.21 -15.68
N ALA A 29 19.01 -4.90 -15.81
CA ALA A 29 19.88 -4.13 -14.92
C ALA A 29 19.26 -3.89 -13.52
N LEU A 30 17.94 -4.09 -13.36
CA LEU A 30 17.28 -4.08 -12.05
C LEU A 30 17.75 -5.20 -11.12
N ARG A 31 18.27 -6.30 -11.67
CA ARG A 31 18.76 -7.44 -10.89
C ARG A 31 19.92 -7.03 -9.98
N GLU A 32 20.91 -6.36 -10.58
CA GLU A 32 22.09 -5.88 -9.84
C GLU A 32 21.73 -4.76 -8.86
N ALA A 33 20.86 -3.82 -9.25
CA ALA A 33 20.39 -2.76 -8.34
C ALA A 33 19.67 -3.34 -7.11
N SER A 34 18.79 -4.33 -7.31
CA SER A 34 18.04 -4.99 -6.24
C SER A 34 18.95 -5.78 -5.28
N LYS A 35 19.96 -6.46 -5.83
CA LYS A 35 20.95 -7.18 -5.03
C LYS A 35 21.76 -6.23 -4.15
N ARG A 36 22.35 -5.19 -4.74
CA ARG A 36 23.14 -4.18 -4.02
C ARG A 36 22.29 -3.44 -2.98
N PHE A 37 21.03 -3.18 -3.28
CA PHE A 37 20.11 -2.59 -2.31
C PHE A 37 19.83 -3.53 -1.14
N SER A 38 19.64 -4.82 -1.38
CA SER A 38 19.43 -5.80 -0.30
C SER A 38 20.62 -5.86 0.66
N GLU A 39 21.84 -5.82 0.13
CA GLU A 39 23.07 -5.73 0.94
C GLU A 39 23.10 -4.43 1.75
N LYS A 40 22.82 -3.29 1.09
CA LYS A 40 22.85 -1.98 1.74
C LYS A 40 21.77 -1.82 2.82
N LEU A 41 20.60 -2.39 2.59
CA LEU A 41 19.51 -2.42 3.57
C LEU A 41 19.94 -3.19 4.82
N GLY A 42 20.54 -4.36 4.66
CA GLY A 42 21.05 -5.15 5.79
C GLY A 42 22.12 -4.42 6.61
N GLU A 43 23.00 -3.64 5.97
CA GLU A 43 23.95 -2.77 6.69
C GLU A 43 23.24 -1.70 7.53
N LEU A 44 22.22 -1.05 6.96
CA LEU A 44 21.47 0.02 7.64
C LEU A 44 20.57 -0.52 8.76
N GLU A 45 19.96 -1.70 8.57
CA GLU A 45 19.22 -2.43 9.60
C GLU A 45 20.15 -2.76 10.79
N ALA A 46 21.38 -3.23 10.52
CA ALA A 46 22.37 -3.53 11.56
C ALA A 46 22.91 -2.25 12.24
N GLN A 47 23.03 -1.16 11.50
CA GLN A 47 23.51 0.12 12.02
C GLN A 47 22.48 0.84 12.90
N PHE A 48 21.18 0.69 12.58
CA PHE A 48 20.07 1.35 13.27
C PHE A 48 19.01 0.35 13.76
N PRO A 49 19.36 -0.58 14.67
CA PRO A 49 18.46 -1.64 15.12
C PRO A 49 17.21 -1.11 15.83
N ASP A 50 17.33 0.05 16.48
CA ASP A 50 16.27 0.79 17.16
C ASP A 50 15.28 1.48 16.20
N ALA A 51 15.60 1.59 14.91
CA ALA A 51 14.68 2.14 13.92
C ALA A 51 13.56 1.17 13.55
N HIS A 52 13.74 -0.14 13.75
CA HIS A 52 12.86 -1.19 13.21
C HIS A 52 12.62 -0.99 11.71
N LEU A 53 13.72 -0.77 10.98
CA LEU A 53 13.71 -0.52 9.54
C LEU A 53 13.22 -1.75 8.79
N GLY A 54 12.37 -1.52 7.78
CA GLY A 54 12.02 -2.50 6.77
C GLY A 54 11.84 -1.84 5.41
N ALA A 55 12.10 -2.58 4.33
CA ALA A 55 11.83 -2.12 2.98
C ALA A 55 11.29 -3.23 2.07
N VAL A 56 10.68 -2.82 0.97
CA VAL A 56 10.17 -3.69 -0.09
C VAL A 56 10.55 -3.11 -1.45
N VAL A 57 11.09 -3.95 -2.33
CA VAL A 57 11.18 -3.71 -3.77
C VAL A 57 10.12 -4.55 -4.46
N ALA A 58 9.26 -3.92 -5.24
CA ALA A 58 8.18 -4.56 -5.97
C ALA A 58 8.14 -4.10 -7.43
N PHE A 59 7.64 -4.95 -8.30
CA PHE A 59 7.69 -4.76 -9.75
C PHE A 59 6.29 -4.77 -10.37
N GLY A 60 6.06 -3.89 -11.34
CA GLY A 60 4.85 -3.88 -12.16
C GLY A 60 4.76 -5.14 -13.03
N HIS A 61 3.61 -5.37 -13.66
CA HIS A 61 3.35 -6.62 -14.40
C HIS A 61 4.39 -6.90 -15.48
N ASP A 62 4.62 -5.94 -16.38
CA ASP A 62 5.46 -6.16 -17.56
C ASP A 62 6.93 -6.36 -17.16
N THR A 63 7.43 -5.54 -16.24
CA THR A 63 8.76 -5.68 -15.63
C THR A 63 8.94 -7.01 -14.92
N TRP A 64 7.95 -7.44 -14.13
CA TRP A 64 8.03 -8.70 -13.41
C TRP A 64 8.01 -9.90 -14.36
N ARG A 65 7.18 -9.88 -15.41
CA ARG A 65 7.14 -10.95 -16.42
C ARG A 65 8.48 -11.13 -17.11
N GLU A 66 9.17 -10.04 -17.44
CA GLU A 66 10.52 -10.11 -18.00
C GLU A 66 11.55 -10.65 -16.98
N LEU A 67 11.54 -10.11 -15.76
CA LEU A 67 12.47 -10.55 -14.71
C LEU A 67 12.30 -12.02 -14.32
N SER A 68 11.06 -12.51 -14.28
CA SER A 68 10.71 -13.87 -13.88
C SER A 68 10.78 -14.89 -15.01
N GLY A 69 10.91 -14.45 -16.28
CA GLY A 69 10.72 -15.31 -17.45
C GLY A 69 9.28 -15.84 -17.55
N GLY A 70 8.30 -15.05 -17.11
CA GLY A 70 6.88 -15.36 -17.15
C GLY A 70 6.37 -16.37 -16.12
N LYS A 71 7.18 -16.75 -15.12
CA LYS A 71 6.83 -17.77 -14.13
C LYS A 71 6.38 -17.15 -12.80
N GLY A 72 5.24 -17.59 -12.28
CA GLY A 72 4.68 -17.09 -11.02
C GLY A 72 3.92 -15.78 -11.17
N ALA A 73 3.48 -15.23 -10.04
CA ALA A 73 2.64 -14.04 -9.91
C ALA A 73 1.41 -14.10 -10.84
N GLU A 74 0.68 -15.22 -10.80
CA GLU A 74 -0.42 -15.52 -11.74
C GLU A 74 -1.53 -14.46 -11.76
N GLU A 75 -1.79 -13.80 -10.62
CA GLU A 75 -2.82 -12.77 -10.53
C GLU A 75 -2.32 -11.38 -10.94
N LEU A 76 -1.00 -11.18 -11.12
CA LEU A 76 -0.43 -9.87 -11.40
C LEU A 76 -0.91 -9.37 -12.76
N LYS A 77 -1.32 -8.11 -12.80
CA LYS A 77 -1.75 -7.38 -13.99
C LYS A 77 -1.54 -5.88 -13.78
N ASN A 78 -1.47 -5.13 -14.88
CA ASN A 78 -1.44 -3.67 -14.81
C ASN A 78 -2.75 -3.15 -14.21
N PHE A 79 -2.66 -2.16 -13.32
CA PHE A 79 -3.83 -1.46 -12.79
C PHE A 79 -4.57 -0.76 -13.94
N THR A 80 -5.90 -0.86 -13.96
CA THR A 80 -6.75 -0.23 -14.97
C THR A 80 -7.74 0.73 -14.31
N PRO A 81 -8.19 1.79 -15.00
CA PRO A 81 -9.09 2.75 -14.38
C PRO A 81 -10.41 2.12 -13.94
N LEU A 82 -10.90 2.50 -12.76
CA LEU A 82 -12.16 2.00 -12.19
C LEU A 82 -13.18 3.12 -12.02
N GLY A 83 -14.46 2.77 -11.92
CA GLY A 83 -15.55 3.70 -11.68
C GLY A 83 -15.75 4.69 -12.82
N LYS A 84 -15.48 4.28 -14.06
CA LYS A 84 -15.42 5.14 -15.26
C LYS A 84 -14.36 6.25 -15.17
N GLY A 85 -13.18 5.92 -14.61
CA GLY A 85 -12.05 6.83 -14.50
C GLY A 85 -12.00 7.64 -13.20
N LEU A 86 -12.86 7.32 -12.22
CA LEU A 86 -12.77 7.91 -10.88
C LEU A 86 -11.52 7.47 -10.13
N ALA A 87 -11.13 6.19 -10.28
CA ALA A 87 -9.81 5.73 -9.91
C ALA A 87 -8.94 5.76 -11.17
N PRO A 88 -7.99 6.71 -11.30
CA PRO A 88 -7.09 6.74 -12.44
C PRO A 88 -6.09 5.58 -12.35
N ALA A 89 -5.55 5.18 -13.50
CA ALA A 89 -4.43 4.24 -13.57
C ALA A 89 -3.14 5.00 -13.87
N THR A 90 -2.17 4.89 -12.97
CA THR A 90 -0.82 5.45 -13.13
C THR A 90 0.20 4.36 -12.87
N GLN A 91 0.01 3.19 -13.49
CA GLN A 91 0.90 2.04 -13.32
C GLN A 91 2.35 2.42 -13.64
N HIS A 92 3.27 2.03 -12.76
CA HIS A 92 4.71 2.16 -12.95
C HIS A 92 5.38 0.79 -12.89
N ASP A 93 6.68 0.77 -13.20
CA ASP A 93 7.45 -0.46 -13.41
C ASP A 93 8.07 -0.96 -12.10
N VAL A 94 8.43 -0.03 -11.21
CA VAL A 94 9.06 -0.32 -9.92
C VAL A 94 8.39 0.51 -8.84
N MET A 95 8.09 -0.12 -7.70
CA MET A 95 7.70 0.52 -6.46
C MET A 95 8.67 0.11 -5.35
N ILE A 96 9.14 1.09 -4.59
CA ILE A 96 9.98 0.89 -3.42
C ILE A 96 9.27 1.50 -2.21
N HIS A 97 9.04 0.69 -1.19
CA HIS A 97 8.45 1.10 0.07
C HIS A 97 9.48 0.94 1.19
N ILE A 98 9.73 2.01 1.93
CA ILE A 98 10.64 2.05 3.08
C ILE A 98 9.83 2.49 4.28
N MET A 99 9.94 1.79 5.41
CA MET A 99 9.22 2.14 6.64
C MET A 99 10.08 1.91 7.88
N SER A 100 9.88 2.74 8.90
CA SER A 100 10.53 2.56 10.20
C SER A 100 9.88 3.46 11.27
N LEU A 101 10.47 3.49 12.46
CA LEU A 101 10.17 4.46 13.51
C LEU A 101 10.87 5.82 13.30
N ARG A 102 11.77 5.93 12.31
CA ARG A 102 12.73 7.03 12.15
C ARG A 102 12.81 7.54 10.71
N HIS A 103 12.22 8.70 10.46
CA HIS A 103 12.19 9.31 9.12
C HIS A 103 13.59 9.63 8.57
N ASP A 104 14.52 10.06 9.42
CA ASP A 104 15.92 10.33 9.05
C ASP A 104 16.63 9.06 8.53
N VAL A 105 16.37 7.91 9.13
CA VAL A 105 16.86 6.61 8.64
C VAL A 105 16.19 6.25 7.32
N ASN A 106 14.87 6.43 7.20
CA ASN A 106 14.16 6.19 5.93
C ASN A 106 14.73 7.03 4.79
N PHE A 107 15.04 8.30 5.04
CA PHE A 107 15.61 9.20 4.05
C PHE A 107 17.01 8.74 3.61
N THR A 108 17.83 8.25 4.55
CA THR A 108 19.14 7.67 4.23
C THR A 108 19.01 6.44 3.32
N VAL A 109 18.02 5.58 3.59
CA VAL A 109 17.70 4.42 2.74
C VAL A 109 17.20 4.87 1.36
N ALA A 110 16.33 5.89 1.30
CA ALA A 110 15.82 6.43 0.04
C ALA A 110 16.96 7.02 -0.83
N GLN A 111 17.94 7.69 -0.22
CA GLN A 111 19.14 8.14 -0.96
C GLN A 111 19.95 6.97 -1.52
N ALA A 112 20.09 5.88 -0.76
CA ALA A 112 20.74 4.66 -1.26
C ALA A 112 19.96 4.04 -2.43
N VAL A 113 18.63 4.00 -2.34
CA VAL A 113 17.76 3.59 -3.44
C VAL A 113 17.99 4.45 -4.67
N VAL A 114 17.87 5.77 -4.56
CA VAL A 114 18.05 6.69 -5.68
C VAL A 114 19.43 6.51 -6.31
N SER A 115 20.49 6.39 -5.51
CA SER A 115 21.86 6.16 -6.00
C SER A 115 22.00 4.85 -6.79
N LEU A 116 21.38 3.77 -6.31
CA LEU A 116 21.50 2.44 -6.92
C LEU A 116 20.59 2.24 -8.14
N PHE A 117 19.38 2.81 -8.11
CA PHE A 117 18.35 2.57 -9.12
C PHE A 117 18.27 3.66 -10.19
N SER A 118 18.67 4.92 -9.92
CA SER A 118 18.56 6.00 -10.92
C SER A 118 19.27 5.75 -12.26
N PRO A 119 20.35 4.94 -12.35
CA PRO A 119 20.90 4.55 -13.65
C PRO A 119 19.92 3.78 -14.55
N VAL A 120 18.89 3.14 -13.98
CA VAL A 120 17.99 2.20 -14.67
C VAL A 120 16.50 2.46 -14.39
N VAL A 121 16.17 3.35 -13.46
CA VAL A 121 14.81 3.77 -13.10
C VAL A 121 14.76 5.29 -13.09
N ASN A 122 13.80 5.85 -13.81
CA ASN A 122 13.38 7.23 -13.65
C ASN A 122 12.25 7.30 -12.61
N PHE A 123 12.56 7.76 -11.41
CA PHE A 123 11.56 7.95 -10.35
C PHE A 123 10.64 9.13 -10.71
N VAL A 124 9.33 8.89 -10.67
CA VAL A 124 8.28 9.85 -11.05
C VAL A 124 7.46 10.33 -9.87
N GLU A 125 7.37 9.52 -8.81
CA GLU A 125 6.67 9.85 -7.59
C GLU A 125 7.56 9.51 -6.39
N GLU A 126 7.61 10.41 -5.42
CA GLU A 126 8.20 10.18 -4.10
C GLU A 126 7.25 10.77 -3.06
N THR A 127 6.74 9.95 -2.14
CA THR A 127 5.81 10.37 -1.10
C THR A 127 6.33 10.01 0.28
N HIS A 128 6.36 11.00 1.18
CA HIS A 128 6.81 10.83 2.56
C HIS A 128 5.60 10.76 3.49
N GLY A 129 5.38 9.58 4.06
CA GLY A 129 4.29 9.33 5.00
C GLY A 129 4.71 9.55 6.45
N PHE A 130 3.77 9.99 7.28
CA PHE A 130 3.94 10.12 8.71
C PHE A 130 2.71 9.58 9.46
N ARG A 131 2.93 8.96 10.61
CA ARG A 131 1.84 8.59 11.52
C ARG A 131 1.36 9.85 12.23
N TRP A 132 0.08 10.20 12.05
CA TRP A 132 -0.51 11.35 12.72
C TRP A 132 -0.92 11.01 14.16
N VAL A 133 -1.41 12.02 14.88
CA VAL A 133 -1.83 11.91 16.27
C VAL A 133 -2.90 10.82 16.41
N GLU A 134 -2.76 9.95 17.41
CA GLU A 134 -3.70 8.85 17.71
C GLU A 134 -3.93 7.88 16.55
N ASP A 135 -2.94 7.72 15.65
CA ASP A 135 -3.03 6.84 14.48
C ASP A 135 -4.22 7.17 13.56
N ARG A 136 -4.61 8.45 13.52
CA ARG A 136 -5.71 8.93 12.70
C ARG A 136 -5.26 9.24 11.27
N ASP A 137 -6.17 9.01 10.33
CA ASP A 137 -6.13 9.65 9.03
C ASP A 137 -6.37 11.17 9.18
N LEU A 138 -5.98 12.00 8.20
CA LEU A 138 -6.16 13.46 8.27
C LEU A 138 -7.63 13.90 8.33
N SER A 139 -8.57 13.02 7.99
CA SER A 139 -10.01 13.23 8.24
C SER A 139 -10.38 13.30 9.73
N GLY A 140 -9.52 12.80 10.61
CA GLY A 140 -9.77 12.69 12.05
C GLY A 140 -10.34 11.34 12.49
N PHE A 141 -10.50 10.36 11.60
CA PHE A 141 -10.89 8.99 11.95
C PHE A 141 -9.65 8.12 12.17
N VAL A 142 -9.70 7.20 13.14
CA VAL A 142 -8.61 6.26 13.39
C VAL A 142 -8.46 5.34 12.18
N ASP A 143 -7.24 5.16 11.68
CA ASP A 143 -6.94 4.20 10.62
C ASP A 143 -6.14 3.02 11.17
N GLY A 144 -6.50 1.80 10.75
CA GLY A 144 -5.80 0.58 11.14
C GLY A 144 -6.47 -0.29 12.21
N THR A 145 -7.66 0.06 12.72
CA THR A 145 -8.34 -0.70 13.80
C THR A 145 -8.55 -2.17 13.48
N GLU A 146 -9.07 -2.46 12.28
CA GLU A 146 -9.34 -3.84 11.79
C GLU A 146 -8.19 -4.40 10.95
N ASN A 147 -7.00 -3.79 11.01
CA ASN A 147 -5.83 -4.32 10.31
C ASN A 147 -5.40 -5.64 10.96
N PRO A 148 -5.00 -6.67 10.19
CA PRO A 148 -4.43 -7.89 10.76
C PRO A 148 -3.29 -7.57 11.73
N ALA A 149 -3.41 -8.08 12.96
CA ALA A 149 -2.51 -7.81 14.07
C ALA A 149 -1.63 -9.02 14.41
N GLY A 150 -0.35 -8.78 14.66
CA GLY A 150 0.64 -9.81 14.97
C GLY A 150 1.19 -10.55 13.74
N ASP A 151 2.43 -11.04 13.86
CA ASP A 151 3.17 -11.66 12.75
C ASP A 151 2.42 -12.82 12.09
N ALA A 152 1.82 -13.72 12.90
CA ALA A 152 1.17 -14.92 12.38
C ALA A 152 0.00 -14.58 11.43
N LEU A 153 -0.91 -13.70 11.85
CA LEU A 153 -2.07 -13.33 11.06
C LEU A 153 -1.69 -12.45 9.87
N ARG A 154 -0.74 -11.52 10.05
CA ARG A 154 -0.21 -10.70 8.95
C ARG A 154 0.45 -11.54 7.88
N ARG A 155 1.21 -12.57 8.28
CA ARG A 155 1.84 -13.53 7.38
C ARG A 155 0.78 -14.35 6.63
N GLU A 156 -0.23 -14.86 7.33
CA GLU A 156 -1.34 -15.58 6.71
C GLU A 156 -2.05 -14.75 5.63
N VAL A 157 -2.27 -13.46 5.89
CA VAL A 157 -2.99 -12.57 4.97
C VAL A 157 -2.10 -12.03 3.84
N ALA A 158 -0.86 -11.66 4.13
CA ALA A 158 0.00 -10.91 3.19
C ALA A 158 1.01 -11.77 2.42
N VAL A 159 1.42 -12.92 2.94
CA VAL A 159 2.56 -13.68 2.40
C VAL A 159 2.08 -14.95 1.72
N ILE A 160 2.53 -15.17 0.48
CA ILE A 160 2.25 -16.39 -0.26
C ILE A 160 2.93 -17.58 0.43
N ASN A 161 2.16 -18.61 0.76
CA ASN A 161 2.62 -19.70 1.62
C ASN A 161 3.47 -20.77 0.91
N SER A 162 3.29 -20.97 -0.39
CA SER A 162 3.92 -22.09 -1.12
C SER A 162 4.08 -21.82 -2.61
N GLY A 163 4.80 -22.71 -3.30
CA GLY A 163 5.05 -22.61 -4.73
C GLY A 163 6.23 -21.70 -5.07
N ILE A 164 6.33 -21.33 -6.36
CA ILE A 164 7.44 -20.51 -6.87
C ILE A 164 7.46 -19.10 -6.25
N ASP A 165 6.30 -18.61 -5.82
CA ASP A 165 6.11 -17.28 -5.24
C ASP A 165 6.09 -17.30 -3.71
N ALA A 166 6.40 -18.42 -3.06
CA ALA A 166 6.46 -18.51 -1.61
C ALA A 166 7.31 -17.37 -1.02
N GLY A 167 6.82 -16.70 0.02
CA GLY A 167 7.45 -15.51 0.61
C GLY A 167 7.16 -14.19 -0.12
N GLY A 168 6.51 -14.22 -1.29
CA GLY A 168 6.10 -13.04 -2.03
C GLY A 168 4.75 -12.46 -1.58
N SER A 169 4.38 -11.31 -2.13
CA SER A 169 3.12 -10.61 -1.86
C SER A 169 2.70 -9.72 -3.04
N TYR A 170 1.40 -9.55 -3.24
CA TYR A 170 0.86 -8.53 -4.13
C TYR A 170 0.70 -7.22 -3.38
N VAL A 171 0.94 -6.10 -4.08
CA VAL A 171 0.89 -4.77 -3.50
C VAL A 171 -0.02 -3.87 -4.32
N LEU A 172 -0.86 -3.09 -3.64
CA LEU A 172 -1.52 -1.92 -4.19
C LEU A 172 -0.95 -0.68 -3.51
N VAL A 173 -0.62 0.32 -4.33
CA VAL A 173 -0.43 1.70 -3.86
C VAL A 173 -1.36 2.65 -4.60
N GLN A 174 -1.91 3.61 -3.86
CA GLN A 174 -2.84 4.60 -4.38
C GLN A 174 -2.80 5.87 -3.52
N ARG A 175 -2.40 6.99 -4.10
CA ARG A 175 -2.33 8.28 -3.41
C ARG A 175 -3.69 8.98 -3.48
N TRP A 176 -4.20 9.39 -2.33
CA TRP A 176 -5.46 10.10 -2.19
C TRP A 176 -5.22 11.57 -1.80
N GLU A 177 -5.94 12.48 -2.42
CA GLU A 177 -5.93 13.90 -2.08
C GLU A 177 -7.20 14.24 -1.33
N HIS A 178 -7.06 14.74 -0.09
CA HIS A 178 -8.18 15.13 0.74
C HIS A 178 -8.54 16.59 0.52
N ASN A 179 -9.83 16.87 0.44
CA ASN A 179 -10.40 18.20 0.60
C ASN A 179 -11.00 18.29 2.01
N LEU A 180 -10.18 18.69 2.98
CA LEU A 180 -10.61 18.79 4.38
C LEU A 180 -11.64 19.91 4.60
N GLU A 181 -11.67 20.94 3.76
CA GLU A 181 -12.72 21.96 3.80
C GLU A 181 -14.09 21.34 3.47
N GLN A 182 -14.19 20.52 2.42
CA GLN A 182 -15.40 19.78 2.10
C GLN A 182 -15.82 18.84 3.24
N LEU A 183 -14.87 18.12 3.84
CA LEU A 183 -15.17 17.26 4.98
C LEU A 183 -15.71 18.06 6.18
N ASN A 184 -15.09 19.20 6.50
CA ASN A 184 -15.45 20.03 7.64
C ASN A 184 -16.82 20.71 7.51
N HIS A 185 -17.36 20.83 6.30
CA HIS A 185 -18.74 21.27 6.09
C HIS A 185 -19.78 20.19 6.43
N MET A 186 -19.39 18.92 6.53
CA MET A 186 -20.28 17.83 6.94
C MET A 186 -20.41 17.81 8.47
N ALA A 187 -21.63 17.61 8.97
CA ALA A 187 -21.82 17.37 10.40
C ALA A 187 -21.09 16.07 10.81
N VAL A 188 -20.61 15.99 12.06
CA VAL A 188 -19.86 14.81 12.53
C VAL A 188 -20.65 13.52 12.33
N SER A 189 -21.96 13.52 12.64
CA SER A 189 -22.83 12.35 12.40
C SER A 189 -22.91 11.93 10.93
N GLU A 190 -22.84 12.88 9.99
CA GLU A 190 -22.79 12.56 8.56
C GLU A 190 -21.43 11.98 8.16
N GLN A 191 -20.33 12.49 8.74
CA GLN A 191 -19.00 11.91 8.53
C GLN A 191 -18.95 10.47 9.06
N GLU A 192 -19.52 10.22 10.25
CA GLU A 192 -19.59 8.88 10.82
C GLU A 192 -20.33 7.89 9.91
N MET A 193 -21.39 8.34 9.22
CA MET A 193 -22.09 7.53 8.20
C MET A 193 -21.32 7.38 6.89
N VAL A 194 -20.38 8.29 6.58
CA VAL A 194 -19.42 8.10 5.47
C VAL A 194 -18.45 6.97 5.79
N PHE A 195 -17.93 6.91 7.02
CA PHE A 195 -16.91 5.92 7.39
C PHE A 195 -17.50 4.59 7.88
N GLY A 196 -18.65 4.62 8.56
CA GLY A 196 -19.24 3.46 9.25
C GLY A 196 -18.71 3.25 10.67
N ARG A 197 -18.08 4.28 11.27
CA ARG A 197 -17.57 4.26 12.65
C ARG A 197 -17.79 5.61 13.32
N THR A 198 -17.85 5.66 14.64
CA THR A 198 -17.91 6.91 15.39
C THR A 198 -16.56 7.62 15.38
N LYS A 199 -16.53 8.95 15.29
CA LYS A 199 -15.28 9.69 15.00
C LYS A 199 -14.31 9.70 16.18
N VAL A 200 -14.82 9.97 17.38
CA VAL A 200 -14.01 10.12 18.59
C VAL A 200 -13.68 8.77 19.19
N ALA A 201 -14.71 7.97 19.49
CA ALA A 201 -14.58 6.68 20.16
C ALA A 201 -14.15 5.54 19.24
N ASN A 202 -14.22 5.74 17.91
CA ASN A 202 -13.83 4.74 16.92
C ASN A 202 -14.61 3.43 17.07
N GLU A 203 -15.88 3.52 17.45
CA GLU A 203 -16.78 2.37 17.58
C GLU A 203 -17.40 2.06 16.23
N GLU A 204 -17.52 0.78 15.89
CA GLU A 204 -18.20 0.36 14.66
C GLU A 204 -19.70 0.65 14.76
N ILE A 205 -20.27 1.26 13.71
CA ILE A 205 -21.71 1.43 13.57
C ILE A 205 -22.27 0.14 12.97
N ASP A 206 -23.38 -0.35 13.51
CA ASP A 206 -24.03 -1.58 13.07
C ASP A 206 -24.25 -1.56 11.53
N PRO A 207 -23.92 -2.64 10.81
CA PRO A 207 -24.17 -2.75 9.37
C PRO A 207 -25.60 -2.42 8.93
N ASP A 208 -26.61 -2.68 9.75
CA ASP A 208 -28.02 -2.38 9.48
C ASP A 208 -28.38 -0.91 9.75
N GLU A 209 -27.54 -0.18 10.49
CA GLU A 209 -27.75 1.23 10.85
C GLU A 209 -26.90 2.21 10.03
N ARG A 210 -25.96 1.71 9.20
CA ARG A 210 -25.12 2.53 8.33
C ARG A 210 -25.48 2.38 6.85
N PRO A 211 -25.26 3.42 6.02
CA PRO A 211 -25.51 3.33 4.58
C PRO A 211 -24.67 2.22 3.93
N VAL A 212 -25.23 1.59 2.89
CA VAL A 212 -24.47 0.65 2.06
C VAL A 212 -23.24 1.30 1.43
N THR A 213 -23.25 2.62 1.21
CA THR A 213 -22.11 3.39 0.67
C THR A 213 -21.06 3.75 1.71
N SER A 214 -21.26 3.45 2.99
CA SER A 214 -20.24 3.71 4.03
C SER A 214 -18.96 2.93 3.72
N HIS A 215 -17.81 3.51 4.02
CA HIS A 215 -16.50 2.92 3.69
C HIS A 215 -16.38 1.50 4.21
N LEU A 216 -16.72 1.28 5.49
CA LEU A 216 -16.63 -0.05 6.09
C LEU A 216 -17.52 -1.08 5.40
N THR A 217 -18.74 -0.71 4.96
CA THR A 217 -19.59 -1.59 4.15
C THR A 217 -19.05 -1.84 2.73
N ARG A 218 -18.23 -0.93 2.19
CA ARG A 218 -17.58 -1.14 0.88
C ARG A 218 -16.37 -2.07 0.96
N VAL A 219 -15.66 -2.12 2.09
CA VAL A 219 -14.38 -2.83 2.17
C VAL A 219 -14.35 -4.04 3.12
N ASP A 220 -15.22 -4.15 4.12
CA ASP A 220 -15.34 -5.36 4.94
C ASP A 220 -16.16 -6.44 4.21
N LEU A 221 -15.56 -6.96 3.14
CA LEU A 221 -16.16 -7.95 2.26
C LEU A 221 -15.93 -9.37 2.79
N LYS A 222 -16.89 -10.25 2.51
CA LYS A 222 -16.81 -11.68 2.79
C LYS A 222 -17.13 -12.47 1.52
N GLU A 223 -16.35 -13.51 1.27
CA GLU A 223 -16.60 -14.53 0.24
C GLU A 223 -16.76 -15.88 0.94
N ASP A 224 -17.88 -16.58 0.72
CA ASP A 224 -18.24 -17.83 1.40
C ASP A 224 -18.08 -17.77 2.94
N GLY A 225 -18.45 -16.64 3.53
CA GLY A 225 -18.35 -16.38 4.97
C GLY A 225 -16.95 -16.05 5.48
N LYS A 226 -15.92 -16.05 4.63
CA LYS A 226 -14.54 -15.68 4.99
C LYS A 226 -14.26 -14.22 4.64
N SER A 227 -13.72 -13.46 5.59
CA SER A 227 -13.34 -12.07 5.34
C SER A 227 -12.20 -11.94 4.35
N MET A 228 -12.35 -11.06 3.38
CA MET A 228 -11.33 -10.74 2.37
C MET A 228 -10.32 -9.74 2.93
N LYS A 229 -9.50 -10.19 3.89
CA LYS A 229 -8.54 -9.33 4.60
C LYS A 229 -7.35 -8.94 3.71
N ILE A 230 -6.77 -7.80 4.04
CA ILE A 230 -5.53 -7.24 3.47
C ILE A 230 -4.68 -6.67 4.62
N VAL A 231 -3.37 -6.57 4.42
CA VAL A 231 -2.47 -5.91 5.38
C VAL A 231 -2.19 -4.49 4.90
N ARG A 232 -2.70 -3.50 5.61
CA ARG A 232 -2.51 -2.08 5.27
C ARG A 232 -1.25 -1.52 5.91
N GLN A 233 -0.52 -0.73 5.13
CA GLN A 233 0.66 0.06 5.52
C GLN A 233 0.48 1.55 5.16
N SER A 234 -0.78 2.00 5.05
CA SER A 234 -1.11 3.38 4.70
C SER A 234 -0.63 4.38 5.75
N LEU A 235 -0.22 5.58 5.31
CA LEU A 235 0.06 6.73 6.18
C LEU A 235 -0.45 8.05 5.58
N PRO A 236 -0.83 9.00 6.43
CA PRO A 236 -0.94 10.41 6.05
C PRO A 236 0.31 10.95 5.36
N TYR A 237 0.14 11.87 4.42
CA TYR A 237 1.24 12.60 3.77
C TYR A 237 0.86 14.05 3.45
N GLY A 238 1.85 14.85 3.08
CA GLY A 238 1.67 16.15 2.44
C GLY A 238 1.97 17.34 3.36
N THR A 239 1.43 18.50 2.99
CA THR A 239 1.67 19.77 3.68
C THR A 239 0.35 20.40 4.11
N ALA A 240 0.33 21.07 5.26
CA ALA A 240 -0.89 21.69 5.79
C ALA A 240 -1.47 22.77 4.84
N SER A 241 -0.64 23.50 4.10
CA SER A 241 -1.04 24.58 3.20
C SER A 241 -1.21 24.16 1.74
N GLY A 242 -0.89 22.91 1.40
CA GLY A 242 -0.92 22.40 0.03
C GLY A 242 -1.61 21.04 -0.04
N THR A 243 -1.21 20.21 -1.00
CA THR A 243 -1.76 18.85 -1.14
C THR A 243 -1.41 18.00 0.09
N HIS A 244 -2.42 17.30 0.59
CA HIS A 244 -2.32 16.33 1.69
C HIS A 244 -3.43 15.28 1.57
N GLY A 245 -3.24 14.15 2.23
CA GLY A 245 -4.22 13.08 2.31
C GLY A 245 -3.60 11.79 2.80
N LEU A 246 -4.06 10.67 2.25
CA LEU A 246 -3.60 9.33 2.61
C LEU A 246 -2.83 8.72 1.43
N TYR A 247 -1.62 8.23 1.68
CA TYR A 247 -0.96 7.30 0.76
C TYR A 247 -1.41 5.90 1.13
N PHE A 248 -2.36 5.34 0.37
CA PHE A 248 -2.88 4.01 0.62
C PHE A 248 -1.85 2.97 0.14
N CYS A 249 -1.48 2.04 1.01
CA CYS A 249 -0.61 0.92 0.68
C CYS A 249 -1.17 -0.35 1.31
N ALA A 250 -1.32 -1.42 0.52
CA ALA A 250 -1.80 -2.70 1.01
C ALA A 250 -1.01 -3.87 0.42
N TYR A 251 -0.75 -4.87 1.26
CA TYR A 251 -0.14 -6.15 0.94
C TYR A 251 -1.17 -7.26 1.06
N CYS A 252 -1.15 -8.23 0.15
CA CYS A 252 -2.00 -9.42 0.24
C CYS A 252 -1.35 -10.60 -0.50
N ALA A 253 -1.53 -11.82 0.01
CA ALA A 253 -1.11 -13.04 -0.67
C ALA A 253 -1.90 -13.29 -1.98
N ARG A 254 -3.06 -12.64 -2.14
CA ARG A 254 -3.92 -12.71 -3.33
C ARG A 254 -4.32 -11.31 -3.77
N LEU A 255 -4.07 -10.97 -5.04
CA LEU A 255 -4.52 -9.68 -5.59
C LEU A 255 -6.05 -9.57 -5.59
N HIS A 256 -6.73 -10.72 -5.70
CA HIS A 256 -8.18 -10.83 -5.64
C HIS A 256 -8.83 -10.07 -4.46
N ASN A 257 -8.28 -10.16 -3.25
CA ASN A 257 -8.87 -9.49 -2.08
C ASN A 257 -8.84 -7.96 -2.23
N ILE A 258 -7.71 -7.44 -2.70
CA ILE A 258 -7.51 -6.01 -2.94
C ILE A 258 -8.48 -5.55 -4.04
N GLU A 259 -8.54 -6.29 -5.15
CA GLU A 259 -9.38 -5.93 -6.30
C GLU A 259 -10.87 -5.95 -5.95
N ALA A 260 -11.35 -6.95 -5.21
CA ALA A 260 -12.74 -7.02 -4.79
C ALA A 260 -13.18 -5.77 -3.99
N GLN A 261 -12.32 -5.30 -3.07
CA GLN A 261 -12.57 -4.06 -2.32
C GLN A 261 -12.61 -2.84 -3.24
N LEU A 262 -11.70 -2.72 -4.20
CA LEU A 262 -11.71 -1.62 -5.17
C LEU A 262 -12.96 -1.65 -6.08
N LEU A 263 -13.33 -2.82 -6.61
CA LEU A 263 -14.53 -2.97 -7.44
C LEU A 263 -15.80 -2.57 -6.67
N SER A 264 -15.87 -2.88 -5.38
CA SER A 264 -16.93 -2.42 -4.48
C SER A 264 -16.90 -0.90 -4.26
N MET A 265 -15.73 -0.34 -3.92
CA MET A 265 -15.59 1.10 -3.65
C MET A 265 -15.92 1.98 -4.86
N PHE A 266 -15.52 1.55 -6.06
CA PHE A 266 -15.69 2.34 -7.29
C PHE A 266 -16.98 2.02 -8.07
N GLY A 267 -17.83 1.15 -7.52
CA GLY A 267 -19.18 0.87 -8.02
C GLY A 267 -19.24 -0.09 -9.21
N GLU A 268 -18.17 -0.85 -9.45
CA GLU A 268 -18.14 -1.90 -10.46
C GLU A 268 -18.93 -3.14 -9.99
N ALA A 269 -19.00 -3.38 -8.68
CA ALA A 269 -19.69 -4.55 -8.12
C ALA A 269 -21.23 -4.45 -8.14
N ASP A 270 -21.78 -3.29 -7.75
CA ASP A 270 -23.23 -3.14 -7.49
C ASP A 270 -23.82 -1.78 -7.89
N GLY A 271 -23.05 -0.98 -8.65
CA GLY A 271 -23.41 0.37 -9.08
C GLY A 271 -23.34 1.45 -7.99
N LYS A 272 -22.95 1.12 -6.76
CA LYS A 272 -22.86 2.07 -5.63
C LYS A 272 -21.41 2.34 -5.29
N ARG A 273 -21.11 3.60 -4.98
CA ARG A 273 -19.74 4.06 -4.73
C ARG A 273 -19.52 4.38 -3.27
N ASP A 274 -18.27 4.32 -2.86
CA ASP A 274 -17.82 4.71 -1.54
C ASP A 274 -18.13 6.19 -1.26
N ALA A 275 -18.71 6.45 -0.09
CA ALA A 275 -19.09 7.79 0.32
C ALA A 275 -17.89 8.70 0.61
N MET A 276 -16.67 8.17 0.83
CA MET A 276 -15.46 8.97 0.99
C MET A 276 -15.15 9.82 -0.25
N LEU A 277 -15.61 9.40 -1.43
CA LEU A 277 -15.48 10.17 -2.68
C LEU A 277 -16.15 11.55 -2.66
N ARG A 278 -16.91 11.86 -1.60
CA ARG A 278 -17.46 13.20 -1.34
C ARG A 278 -16.41 14.24 -0.95
N PHE A 279 -15.30 13.83 -0.35
CA PHE A 279 -14.25 14.75 0.14
C PHE A 279 -12.84 14.37 -0.29
N THR A 280 -12.59 13.12 -0.68
CA THR A 280 -11.27 12.65 -1.10
C THR A 280 -11.35 11.95 -2.45
N ARG A 281 -10.25 11.99 -3.22
CA ARG A 281 -10.16 11.28 -4.50
C ARG A 281 -8.80 10.62 -4.68
N PRO A 282 -8.73 9.45 -5.33
CA PRO A 282 -7.46 8.89 -5.74
C PRO A 282 -6.90 9.65 -6.95
N VAL A 283 -5.59 9.87 -6.98
CA VAL A 283 -4.91 10.53 -8.11
C VAL A 283 -3.84 9.66 -8.76
N THR A 284 -3.46 8.56 -8.11
CA THR A 284 -2.59 7.52 -8.66
C THR A 284 -3.22 6.13 -8.47
N GLY A 285 -2.62 5.09 -9.05
CA GLY A 285 -3.02 3.71 -8.82
C GLY A 285 -2.12 2.73 -9.56
N GLY A 286 -1.55 1.77 -8.84
CA GLY A 286 -0.66 0.75 -9.39
C GLY A 286 -0.67 -0.55 -8.60
N TYR A 287 -0.61 -1.67 -9.32
CA TYR A 287 -0.40 -3.00 -8.76
C TYR A 287 1.05 -3.44 -8.98
N TYR A 288 1.62 -4.09 -7.97
CA TYR A 288 2.99 -4.57 -8.00
C TYR A 288 3.08 -5.95 -7.37
N PHE A 289 4.13 -6.70 -7.72
CA PHE A 289 4.50 -7.94 -7.05
C PHE A 289 5.82 -7.75 -6.31
N ALA A 290 5.79 -8.02 -5.01
CA ALA A 290 6.95 -8.05 -4.14
C ALA A 290 7.44 -9.51 -4.02
N PRO A 291 8.56 -9.90 -4.65
CA PRO A 291 9.10 -11.26 -4.48
C PRO A 291 9.61 -11.52 -3.06
N SER A 292 9.90 -12.77 -2.74
CA SER A 292 10.64 -13.11 -1.51
C SER A 292 12.05 -12.52 -1.52
N ARG A 293 12.68 -12.44 -0.34
CA ARG A 293 14.07 -11.96 -0.21
C ARG A 293 15.03 -12.77 -1.06
N GLU A 294 14.90 -14.10 -1.06
CA GLU A 294 15.75 -15.00 -1.83
C GLU A 294 15.50 -14.83 -3.33
N ARG A 295 14.26 -14.60 -3.75
CA ARG A 295 13.93 -14.41 -5.17
C ARG A 295 14.40 -13.04 -5.66
N LEU A 296 14.37 -12.00 -4.82
CA LEU A 296 14.93 -10.69 -5.12
C LEU A 296 16.47 -10.73 -5.24
N ALA A 297 17.14 -11.44 -4.34
CA ALA A 297 18.60 -11.58 -4.34
C ALA A 297 19.12 -12.46 -5.50
N ASN A 298 18.28 -13.36 -6.02
CA ASN A 298 18.57 -14.26 -7.13
C ASN A 298 17.71 -13.98 -8.36
N LEU A 299 17.35 -12.72 -8.60
CA LEU A 299 16.85 -12.31 -9.91
C LEU A 299 17.89 -12.72 -10.97
#